data_AF-A0A5S3PNC8-F1
#
_entry.id   AF-A0A5S3PNC8-F1
#
_cell.length_a   1.000
_cell.length_b   1.000
_cell.length_c   1.000
_cell.angle_alpha   90.00
_cell.angle_beta   90.00
_cell.angle_gamma   90.00
#
_symmetry.space_group_name_H-M   'P 1'
#
loop_
_entity.id
_entity.type
_entity.pdbx_description
1 polymer ?
#
loop_
_entity_poly.entity_id
_entity_poly.type
_entity_poly.pdbx_seq_one_letter_code
_entity_poly.pdbx_strand_id
1 'polypeptide(L)'
;MKKVILLFFLFVGLYGSAQLNHPKASPAATVTQEVGFTTIKVDYSRPAVRGRKVFGNLPDGKKGLVPYGRIWRVGANESTKITVDTDVSILGNTLIAGTYALYAFPEENEWEVVFHKNTTHWGDGRNNYNAEEDAFRVRIKPNSKAGFQENLLISFDNISHNVADMIWSWENTQVVIPITVNTKGIMEEQIEKALQPGPSAQTYYEAARYYVEQGIKYPEALTYLNKALELGGDTYYFHRVKSLAEAALKDYKSAIKSAQKSLEIADGLGKDEFVLMNQKNIDLWKGKLKD
;
A
#
# COMPACT_ATOMS: atom_id res chain seq x y z
N MET A 1 -28.36 72.11 -38.20
CA MET A 1 -27.07 71.71 -38.80
C MET A 1 -26.74 70.28 -38.35
N LYS A 2 -26.63 69.35 -39.30
CA LYS A 2 -26.36 67.92 -39.06
C LYS A 2 -24.94 67.75 -38.50
N LYS A 3 -24.77 66.96 -37.43
CA LYS A 3 -23.44 66.45 -37.01
C LYS A 3 -23.42 64.94 -37.22
N VAL A 4 -22.43 64.50 -37.99
CA VAL A 4 -22.27 63.17 -38.56
C VAL A 4 -20.89 62.69 -38.12
N ILE A 5 -20.86 61.55 -37.40
CA ILE A 5 -19.84 60.48 -37.40
C ILE A 5 -18.47 60.87 -36.74
N LEU A 6 -17.77 60.03 -35.94
CA LEU A 6 -17.22 58.71 -36.24
C LEU A 6 -16.85 57.98 -34.93
N LEU A 7 -17.39 56.77 -34.73
CA LEU A 7 -17.02 55.86 -33.63
C LEU A 7 -15.81 55.04 -34.09
N PHE A 8 -14.66 55.21 -33.44
CA PHE A 8 -13.44 54.43 -33.74
C PHE A 8 -13.44 53.17 -32.85
N PHE A 9 -13.85 52.02 -33.41
CA PHE A 9 -13.69 50.73 -32.75
C PHE A 9 -12.24 50.29 -32.87
N LEU A 10 -11.48 50.39 -31.78
CA LEU A 10 -10.12 49.86 -31.69
C LEU A 10 -10.21 48.33 -31.48
N PHE A 11 -10.03 47.56 -32.56
CA PHE A 11 -9.91 46.11 -32.50
C PHE A 11 -8.50 45.77 -31.97
N VAL A 12 -8.37 45.57 -30.66
CA VAL A 12 -7.13 45.04 -30.06
C VAL A 12 -7.08 43.56 -30.37
N GLY A 13 -6.21 43.17 -31.29
CA GLY A 13 -5.92 41.77 -31.61
C GLY A 13 -5.37 41.06 -30.38
N LEU A 14 -6.11 40.07 -29.88
CA LEU A 14 -5.60 39.10 -28.92
C LEU A 14 -4.62 38.17 -29.66
N TYR A 15 -3.33 38.45 -29.55
CA TYR A 15 -2.28 37.49 -29.88
C TYR A 15 -2.28 36.39 -28.79
N GLY A 16 -3.16 35.40 -28.95
CA GLY A 16 -3.06 34.15 -28.22
C GLY A 16 -1.84 33.38 -28.72
N SER A 17 -0.77 33.33 -27.93
CA SER A 17 0.34 32.42 -28.19
C SER A 17 -0.12 30.99 -27.95
N ALA A 18 -0.58 30.30 -28.99
CA ALA A 18 -0.74 28.85 -28.95
C ALA A 18 0.66 28.22 -29.05
N GLN A 19 1.34 28.05 -27.92
CA GLN A 19 2.56 27.21 -27.90
C GLN A 19 2.18 25.79 -28.34
N LEU A 20 3.00 25.20 -29.22
CA LEU A 20 2.84 23.80 -29.61
C LEU A 20 2.96 22.91 -28.36
N ASN A 21 1.96 22.09 -28.12
CA ASN A 21 1.97 21.13 -27.01
C ASN A 21 2.83 19.92 -27.38
N HIS A 22 4.11 19.95 -27.00
CA HIS A 22 5.04 18.85 -27.24
C HIS A 22 4.87 17.71 -26.22
N PRO A 23 5.05 16.43 -26.63
CA PRO A 23 5.11 15.32 -25.69
C PRO A 23 6.19 15.54 -24.62
N LYS A 24 5.83 15.36 -23.35
CA LYS A 24 6.77 15.51 -22.23
C LYS A 24 7.83 14.40 -22.28
N ALA A 25 9.10 14.77 -22.17
CA ALA A 25 10.22 13.81 -22.16
C ALA A 25 10.16 12.81 -20.99
N SER A 26 9.52 13.22 -19.88
CA SER A 26 9.19 12.35 -18.74
C SER A 26 7.68 12.36 -18.57
N PRO A 27 6.96 11.37 -19.13
CA PRO A 27 5.51 11.27 -19.00
C PRO A 27 5.08 11.14 -17.54
N ALA A 28 3.92 11.70 -17.20
CA ALA A 28 3.30 11.54 -15.89
C ALA A 28 2.72 10.12 -15.73
N ALA A 29 2.70 9.63 -14.50
CA ALA A 29 2.07 8.38 -14.11
C ALA A 29 1.53 8.50 -12.68
N THR A 30 0.52 7.69 -12.40
CA THR A 30 -0.08 7.55 -11.07
C THR A 30 -0.15 6.06 -10.74
N VAL A 31 0.16 5.72 -9.49
CA VAL A 31 -0.10 4.39 -8.92
C VAL A 31 -0.91 4.57 -7.65
N THR A 32 -1.95 3.74 -7.49
CA THR A 32 -2.80 3.70 -6.30
C THR A 32 -2.80 2.28 -5.77
N GLN A 33 -2.66 2.13 -4.45
CA GLN A 33 -2.70 0.85 -3.76
C GLN A 33 -3.52 0.96 -2.49
N GLU A 34 -4.47 0.05 -2.32
CA GLU A 34 -5.17 -0.16 -1.05
C GLU A 34 -4.40 -1.17 -0.19
N VAL A 35 -4.18 -0.85 1.08
CA VAL A 35 -3.53 -1.71 2.07
C VAL A 35 -4.36 -1.68 3.33
N GLY A 36 -5.06 -2.79 3.62
CA GLY A 36 -6.07 -2.82 4.67
C GLY A 36 -7.17 -1.79 4.41
N PHE A 37 -7.28 -0.78 5.26
CA PHE A 37 -8.23 0.34 5.11
C PHE A 37 -7.61 1.64 4.59
N THR A 38 -6.33 1.60 4.22
CA THR A 38 -5.59 2.77 3.78
C THR A 38 -5.43 2.77 2.27
N THR A 39 -5.73 3.91 1.64
CA THR A 39 -5.39 4.18 0.24
C THR A 39 -4.09 4.96 0.17
N ILE A 40 -3.11 4.42 -0.54
CA ILE A 40 -1.84 5.08 -0.84
C ILE A 40 -1.80 5.42 -2.32
N LYS A 41 -1.63 6.69 -2.66
CA LYS A 41 -1.52 7.18 -4.04
C LYS A 41 -0.18 7.85 -4.26
N VAL A 42 0.47 7.58 -5.38
CA VAL A 42 1.69 8.28 -5.81
C VAL A 42 1.51 8.86 -7.20
N ASP A 43 1.60 10.18 -7.31
CA ASP A 43 1.61 10.92 -8.57
C ASP A 43 3.06 11.34 -8.89
N TYR A 44 3.59 10.91 -10.03
CA TYR A 44 5.01 11.12 -10.37
C TYR A 44 5.24 11.26 -11.88
N SER A 45 6.39 11.81 -12.27
CA SER A 45 6.87 11.76 -13.66
C SER A 45 7.98 10.71 -13.80
N ARG A 46 8.02 10.03 -14.94
CA ARG A 46 8.89 8.87 -15.19
C ARG A 46 10.07 9.21 -16.11
N PRO A 47 11.17 9.82 -15.60
CA PRO A 47 12.36 10.06 -16.41
C PRO A 47 12.97 8.76 -16.93
N ALA A 48 13.55 8.84 -18.14
CA ALA A 48 14.17 7.72 -18.83
C ALA A 48 15.71 7.74 -18.68
N VAL A 49 16.35 6.58 -18.65
CA VAL A 49 17.82 6.46 -18.62
C VAL A 49 18.41 7.02 -19.91
N ARG A 50 17.93 6.57 -21.08
CA ARG A 50 18.41 6.96 -22.42
C ARG A 50 19.93 6.87 -22.57
N GLY A 51 20.51 5.77 -22.09
CA GLY A 51 21.96 5.50 -22.16
C GLY A 51 22.83 6.37 -21.24
N ARG A 52 22.24 7.16 -20.34
CA ARG A 52 22.98 7.99 -19.37
C ARG A 52 23.10 7.26 -18.04
N LYS A 53 24.19 7.47 -17.30
CA LYS A 53 24.27 6.98 -15.91
C LYS A 53 23.22 7.69 -15.05
N VAL A 54 22.42 6.95 -14.27
CA VAL A 54 21.42 7.57 -13.40
C VAL A 54 22.07 8.08 -12.12
N PHE A 55 22.58 7.18 -11.27
CA PHE A 55 23.08 7.53 -9.95
C PHE A 55 24.61 7.69 -9.92
N GLY A 56 25.09 8.66 -9.14
CA GLY A 56 26.51 8.87 -8.87
C GLY A 56 27.27 9.63 -9.96
N ASN A 57 28.57 9.36 -10.08
CA ASN A 57 29.45 9.94 -11.08
C ASN A 57 29.97 8.85 -12.04
N LEU A 58 30.23 9.23 -13.29
CA LEU A 58 30.93 8.40 -14.25
C LEU A 58 32.44 8.40 -13.97
N PRO A 59 33.18 7.36 -14.43
CA PRO A 59 34.65 7.30 -14.29
C PRO A 59 35.40 8.48 -14.93
N ASP A 60 34.80 9.13 -15.94
CA ASP A 60 35.35 10.31 -16.63
C ASP A 60 35.05 11.63 -15.89
N GLY A 61 34.51 11.56 -14.68
CA GLY A 61 34.17 12.71 -13.84
C GLY A 61 32.83 13.38 -14.18
N LYS A 62 32.11 12.91 -15.20
CA LYS A 62 30.76 13.43 -15.49
C LYS A 62 29.78 12.99 -14.42
N LYS A 63 28.79 13.83 -14.15
CA LYS A 63 27.73 13.54 -13.18
C LYS A 63 26.61 12.74 -13.84
N GLY A 64 26.09 11.75 -13.12
CA GLY A 64 24.84 11.09 -13.49
C GLY A 64 23.65 12.05 -13.42
N LEU A 65 22.48 11.56 -13.81
CA LEU A 65 21.22 12.32 -13.69
C LEU A 65 20.93 12.73 -12.24
N VAL A 66 21.31 11.86 -11.31
CA VAL A 66 21.17 12.01 -9.86
C VAL A 66 22.53 11.79 -9.20
N PRO A 67 23.35 12.85 -9.07
CA PRO A 67 24.68 12.73 -8.48
C PRO A 67 24.59 12.44 -6.98
N TYR A 68 25.52 11.65 -6.44
CA TYR A 68 25.61 11.42 -5.00
C TYR A 68 25.96 12.70 -4.22
N GLY A 69 25.62 12.73 -2.93
CA GLY A 69 25.80 13.90 -2.06
C GLY A 69 24.94 15.10 -2.44
N ARG A 70 23.86 14.89 -3.20
CA ARG A 70 22.93 15.95 -3.62
C ARG A 70 21.49 15.54 -3.43
N ILE A 71 20.68 16.52 -3.02
CA ILE A 71 19.23 16.36 -3.02
C ILE A 71 18.72 16.05 -4.44
N TRP A 72 17.80 15.11 -4.48
CA TRP A 72 17.01 14.70 -5.62
C TRP A 72 15.54 14.86 -5.27
N ARG A 73 14.86 15.77 -5.97
CA ARG A 73 13.40 15.73 -6.05
C ARG A 73 13.01 14.52 -6.90
N VAL A 74 12.45 13.50 -6.26
CA VAL A 74 12.20 12.20 -6.91
C VAL A 74 11.36 12.39 -8.17
N GLY A 75 11.77 11.73 -9.26
CA GLY A 75 11.14 11.87 -10.58
C GLY A 75 11.70 13.01 -11.42
N ALA A 76 10.83 13.61 -12.24
CA ALA A 76 11.12 14.73 -13.14
C ALA A 76 9.96 15.73 -13.15
N ASN A 77 10.12 16.92 -13.76
CA ASN A 77 9.09 17.96 -13.85
C ASN A 77 8.54 18.43 -12.47
N GLU A 78 7.35 17.98 -12.08
CA GLU A 78 6.71 18.27 -10.78
C GLU A 78 7.16 17.28 -9.71
N SER A 79 7.21 17.72 -8.45
CA SER A 79 7.51 16.86 -7.29
C SER A 79 6.66 15.60 -7.31
N THR A 80 7.30 14.45 -7.13
CA THR A 80 6.58 13.21 -6.84
C THR A 80 5.81 13.40 -5.55
N LYS A 81 4.49 13.18 -5.58
CA LYS A 81 3.61 13.36 -4.43
C LYS A 81 3.10 12.00 -3.99
N ILE A 82 3.22 11.72 -2.69
CA ILE A 82 2.54 10.61 -2.04
C ILE A 82 1.36 11.16 -1.24
N THR A 83 0.19 10.55 -1.40
CA THR A 83 -1.01 10.84 -0.63
C THR A 83 -1.43 9.58 0.12
N VAL A 84 -1.68 9.73 1.42
CA VAL A 84 -2.25 8.69 2.29
C VAL A 84 -3.53 9.23 2.92
N ASP A 85 -4.59 8.45 2.91
CA ASP A 85 -5.92 8.85 3.42
C ASP A 85 -6.09 8.61 4.93
N THR A 86 -5.18 7.84 5.52
CA THR A 86 -5.10 7.51 6.94
C THR A 86 -3.64 7.55 7.37
N ASP A 87 -3.40 7.64 8.69
CA ASP A 87 -2.05 7.63 9.23
C ASP A 87 -1.35 6.30 8.91
N VAL A 88 -0.11 6.38 8.45
CA VAL A 88 0.74 5.20 8.16
C VAL A 88 2.04 5.29 8.94
N SER A 89 2.73 4.17 9.13
CA SER A 89 4.09 4.15 9.67
C SER A 89 5.10 3.72 8.62
N ILE A 90 6.22 4.43 8.56
CA ILE A 90 7.32 4.21 7.62
C ILE A 90 8.60 4.12 8.45
N LEU A 91 9.16 2.92 8.54
CA LEU A 91 10.36 2.63 9.33
C LEU A 91 10.29 3.21 10.76
N GLY A 92 9.13 3.08 11.41
CA GLY A 92 8.90 3.54 12.79
C GLY A 92 8.46 5.00 12.93
N ASN A 93 8.44 5.78 11.84
CA ASN A 93 7.95 7.16 11.84
C ASN A 93 6.49 7.21 11.39
N THR A 94 5.65 7.95 12.10
CA THR A 94 4.25 8.15 11.70
C THR A 94 4.16 9.25 10.64
N LEU A 95 3.59 8.92 9.48
CA LEU A 95 3.14 9.86 8.48
C LEU A 95 1.64 10.07 8.64
N ILE A 96 1.26 11.26 9.08
CA ILE A 96 -0.14 11.64 9.24
C ILE A 96 -0.84 11.65 7.88
N ALA A 97 -2.14 11.33 7.85
CA ALA A 97 -2.97 11.43 6.66
C ALA A 97 -2.77 12.78 5.94
N GLY A 98 -2.51 12.76 4.64
CA GLY A 98 -2.15 13.96 3.90
C GLY A 98 -1.38 13.69 2.61
N THR A 99 -0.92 14.76 1.98
CA THR A 99 -0.09 14.71 0.76
C THR A 99 1.28 15.31 1.02
N TYR A 100 2.33 14.59 0.64
CA TYR A 100 3.72 14.94 0.87
C TYR A 100 4.52 14.83 -0.42
N ALA A 101 5.52 15.69 -0.59
CA ALA A 101 6.50 15.56 -1.67
C ALA A 101 7.61 14.60 -1.27
N LEU A 102 8.07 13.78 -2.22
CA LEU A 102 9.17 12.85 -2.01
C LEU A 102 10.49 13.44 -2.50
N TYR A 103 11.45 13.54 -1.59
CA TYR A 103 12.84 13.86 -1.88
C TYR A 103 13.73 12.70 -1.44
N ALA A 104 14.94 12.66 -2.00
CA ALA A 104 15.99 11.76 -1.57
C ALA A 104 17.33 12.49 -1.54
N PHE A 105 18.25 12.00 -0.71
CA PHE A 105 19.66 12.34 -0.70
C PHE A 105 20.44 11.06 -0.98
N PRO A 106 20.67 10.73 -2.27
CA PRO A 106 21.34 9.50 -2.63
C PRO A 106 22.83 9.54 -2.29
N GLU A 107 23.31 8.47 -1.67
CA GLU A 107 24.72 8.11 -1.59
C GLU A 107 24.93 6.70 -2.15
N GLU A 108 26.17 6.24 -2.18
CA GLU A 108 26.51 4.89 -2.67
C GLU A 108 25.90 3.77 -1.81
N ASN A 109 25.94 3.92 -0.48
CA ASN A 109 25.59 2.85 0.45
C ASN A 109 24.26 3.04 1.21
N GLU A 110 23.81 4.29 1.35
CA GLU A 110 22.63 4.63 2.15
C GLU A 110 22.01 5.92 1.59
N TRP A 111 20.69 5.94 1.48
CA TRP A 111 19.93 7.12 1.04
C TRP A 111 19.12 7.64 2.21
N GLU A 112 19.02 8.96 2.33
CA GLU A 112 17.95 9.57 3.12
C GLU A 112 16.77 9.82 2.21
N VAL A 113 15.62 9.19 2.48
CA VAL A 113 14.35 9.49 1.83
C VAL A 113 13.53 10.41 2.73
N VAL A 114 12.94 11.44 2.15
CA VAL A 114 12.29 12.52 2.87
C VAL A 114 10.84 12.67 2.42
N PHE A 115 9.96 12.74 3.41
CA PHE A 115 8.54 13.08 3.24
C PHE A 115 8.38 14.55 3.61
N HIS A 116 8.22 15.41 2.62
CA HIS A 116 8.25 16.87 2.77
C HIS A 116 6.83 17.46 2.73
N LYS A 117 6.50 18.38 3.65
CA LYS A 117 5.15 18.97 3.78
C LYS A 117 4.82 19.92 2.62
N ASN A 118 5.82 20.65 2.11
CA ASN A 118 5.60 21.55 0.97
C ASN A 118 5.62 20.76 -0.35
N THR A 119 4.48 20.73 -1.03
CA THR A 119 4.26 19.98 -2.28
C THR A 119 4.35 20.84 -3.54
N THR A 120 4.63 22.13 -3.39
CA THR A 120 4.54 23.12 -4.48
C THR A 120 5.86 23.37 -5.21
N HIS A 121 6.97 22.86 -4.67
CA HIS A 121 8.28 23.03 -5.29
C HIS A 121 8.37 22.35 -6.66
N TRP A 122 9.14 22.99 -7.55
CA TRP A 122 9.38 22.59 -8.93
C TRP A 122 10.89 22.57 -9.22
N GLY A 123 11.30 22.11 -10.41
CA GLY A 123 12.71 22.13 -10.83
C GLY A 123 13.53 21.03 -10.14
N ASP A 124 14.75 21.30 -9.66
CA ASP A 124 15.52 20.36 -8.85
C ASP A 124 15.31 20.57 -7.33
N GLY A 125 14.46 21.53 -6.96
CA GLY A 125 14.07 21.85 -5.58
C GLY A 125 15.18 22.49 -4.73
N ARG A 126 16.42 22.56 -5.21
CA ARG A 126 17.62 22.83 -4.38
C ARG A 126 17.59 24.16 -3.67
N ASN A 127 17.21 25.21 -4.38
CA ASN A 127 17.27 26.57 -3.86
C ASN A 127 16.09 26.90 -2.93
N ASN A 128 15.02 26.11 -3.00
CA ASN A 128 13.77 26.36 -2.26
C ASN A 128 13.51 25.32 -1.16
N TYR A 129 14.30 24.25 -1.11
CA TYR A 129 14.17 23.20 -0.11
C TYR A 129 14.49 23.75 1.28
N ASN A 130 13.60 23.46 2.24
CA ASN A 130 13.75 23.84 3.64
C ASN A 130 13.60 22.60 4.53
N ALA A 131 14.66 22.21 5.23
CA ALA A 131 14.63 21.02 6.10
C ALA A 131 13.59 21.13 7.25
N GLU A 132 13.23 22.34 7.67
CA GLU A 132 12.19 22.56 8.68
C GLU A 132 10.78 22.16 8.19
N GLU A 133 10.60 22.04 6.87
CA GLU A 133 9.35 21.58 6.25
C GLU A 133 9.30 20.05 6.05
N ASP A 134 10.34 19.32 6.48
CA ASP A 134 10.31 17.86 6.53
C ASP A 134 9.24 17.41 7.54
N ALA A 135 8.47 16.37 7.18
CA ALA A 135 7.70 15.61 8.16
C ALA A 135 8.66 14.69 8.93
N PHE A 136 9.48 13.94 8.19
CA PHE A 136 10.60 13.18 8.71
C PHE A 136 11.48 12.70 7.55
N ARG A 137 12.63 12.12 7.91
CA ARG A 137 13.54 11.41 7.00
C ARG A 137 13.72 9.97 7.45
N VAL A 138 13.90 9.07 6.50
CA VAL A 138 14.23 7.66 6.76
C VAL A 138 15.47 7.26 5.97
N ARG A 139 16.28 6.37 6.57
CA ARG A 139 17.48 5.85 5.93
C ARG A 139 17.20 4.50 5.29
N ILE A 140 17.57 4.36 4.03
CA ILE A 140 17.31 3.17 3.23
C ILE A 140 18.53 2.79 2.43
N LYS A 141 18.85 1.50 2.39
CA LYS A 141 19.94 0.98 1.56
C LYS A 141 19.44 0.76 0.13
N PRO A 142 20.07 1.35 -0.90
CA PRO A 142 19.79 0.99 -2.28
C PRO A 142 20.29 -0.44 -2.56
N ASN A 143 19.52 -1.20 -3.32
CA ASN A 143 19.87 -2.54 -3.76
C ASN A 143 20.16 -2.53 -5.28
N SER A 144 21.07 -3.41 -5.69
CA SER A 144 21.25 -3.69 -7.12
C SER A 144 20.12 -4.59 -7.63
N LYS A 145 19.52 -4.21 -8.75
CA LYS A 145 18.44 -4.93 -9.43
C LYS A 145 18.99 -5.61 -10.68
N ALA A 146 18.73 -6.91 -10.80
CA ALA A 146 19.20 -7.73 -11.94
C ALA A 146 18.60 -7.28 -13.29
N GLY A 147 17.34 -6.83 -13.31
CA GLY A 147 16.69 -6.34 -14.52
C GLY A 147 16.83 -4.83 -14.71
N PHE A 148 17.19 -4.39 -15.92
CA PHE A 148 17.32 -2.98 -16.27
C PHE A 148 15.94 -2.30 -16.39
N GLN A 149 15.78 -1.17 -15.69
CA GLN A 149 14.55 -0.38 -15.67
C GLN A 149 14.77 0.96 -16.41
N GLU A 150 14.30 1.07 -17.66
CA GLU A 150 14.53 2.25 -18.51
C GLU A 150 13.88 3.54 -17.98
N ASN A 151 12.64 3.46 -17.49
CA ASN A 151 11.95 4.60 -16.91
C ASN A 151 11.80 4.40 -15.40
N LEU A 152 11.99 5.46 -14.60
CA LEU A 152 11.65 5.42 -13.17
C LEU A 152 10.27 4.80 -12.98
N LEU A 153 10.21 3.78 -12.13
CA LEU A 153 9.00 3.07 -11.76
C LEU A 153 8.85 3.15 -10.24
N ILE A 154 7.68 3.61 -9.80
CA ILE A 154 7.20 3.46 -8.44
C ILE A 154 6.08 2.43 -8.47
N SER A 155 6.22 1.36 -7.69
CA SER A 155 5.27 0.25 -7.60
C SER A 155 5.08 -0.18 -6.14
N PHE A 156 4.05 -0.99 -5.90
CA PHE A 156 3.81 -1.62 -4.59
C PHE A 156 3.91 -3.15 -4.72
N ASP A 157 4.49 -3.81 -3.72
CA ASP A 157 4.61 -5.27 -3.63
C ASP A 157 4.57 -5.72 -2.16
N ASN A 158 4.68 -7.02 -1.89
CA ASN A 158 4.60 -7.63 -0.55
C ASN A 158 3.37 -7.17 0.24
N ILE A 159 2.25 -7.03 -0.47
CA ILE A 159 1.01 -6.47 0.07
C ILE A 159 0.33 -7.52 0.95
N SER A 160 -0.04 -7.09 2.16
CA SER A 160 -0.90 -7.84 3.08
C SER A 160 -1.96 -6.90 3.65
N HIS A 161 -2.75 -7.38 4.61
CA HIS A 161 -3.70 -6.52 5.33
C HIS A 161 -3.01 -5.40 6.13
N ASN A 162 -1.73 -5.54 6.49
CA ASN A 162 -1.08 -4.64 7.44
C ASN A 162 0.13 -3.90 6.87
N VAL A 163 0.68 -4.38 5.74
CA VAL A 163 1.92 -3.84 5.18
C VAL A 163 1.89 -3.84 3.66
N ALA A 164 2.67 -2.93 3.06
CA ALA A 164 3.07 -2.97 1.66
C ALA A 164 4.46 -2.34 1.51
N ASP A 165 5.22 -2.81 0.55
CA ASP A 165 6.50 -2.24 0.17
C ASP A 165 6.31 -1.28 -1.00
N MET A 166 6.62 0.00 -0.82
CA MET A 166 6.74 0.95 -1.93
C MET A 166 8.14 0.83 -2.53
N ILE A 167 8.21 0.45 -3.79
CA ILE A 167 9.45 0.12 -4.49
C ILE A 167 9.73 1.18 -5.54
N TRP A 168 10.91 1.79 -5.48
CA TRP A 168 11.42 2.67 -6.53
C TRP A 168 12.47 1.92 -7.34
N SER A 169 12.31 1.84 -8.65
CA SER A 169 13.27 1.18 -9.54
C SER A 169 13.66 2.10 -10.71
N TRP A 170 14.96 2.25 -10.96
CA TRP A 170 15.49 2.98 -12.11
C TRP A 170 16.90 2.51 -12.44
N GLU A 171 17.21 2.27 -13.72
CA GLU A 171 18.45 1.58 -14.14
C GLU A 171 18.53 0.20 -13.46
N ASN A 172 19.63 -0.09 -12.77
CA ASN A 172 19.86 -1.29 -11.98
C ASN A 172 19.81 -0.97 -10.48
N THR A 173 19.19 0.14 -10.08
CA THR A 173 19.06 0.55 -8.68
C THR A 173 17.61 0.41 -8.23
N GLN A 174 17.43 -0.13 -7.02
CA GLN A 174 16.14 -0.26 -6.38
C GLN A 174 16.20 0.22 -4.93
N VAL A 175 15.16 0.90 -4.46
CA VAL A 175 14.95 1.28 -3.06
C VAL A 175 13.59 0.75 -2.63
N VAL A 176 13.53 0.14 -1.45
CA VAL A 176 12.30 -0.42 -0.87
C VAL A 176 11.96 0.35 0.40
N ILE A 177 10.79 0.97 0.41
CA ILE A 177 10.25 1.76 1.53
C ILE A 177 9.08 0.97 2.12
N PRO A 178 9.25 0.27 3.25
CA PRO A 178 8.17 -0.47 3.87
C PRO A 178 7.18 0.49 4.52
N ILE A 179 5.89 0.26 4.26
CA ILE A 179 4.77 1.02 4.80
C ILE A 179 3.89 0.05 5.60
N THR A 180 3.56 0.42 6.83
CA THR A 180 2.64 -0.34 7.68
C THR A 180 1.42 0.51 8.03
N VAL A 181 0.25 -0.11 8.08
CA VAL A 181 -1.05 0.54 8.31
C VAL A 181 -1.72 0.02 9.59
N ASN A 182 -2.59 0.82 10.21
CA ASN A 182 -3.30 0.43 11.44
C ASN A 182 -4.59 -0.37 11.18
N THR A 183 -4.54 -1.39 10.33
CA THR A 183 -5.70 -2.25 10.04
C THR A 183 -6.19 -2.94 11.30
N LYS A 184 -5.27 -3.39 12.16
CA LYS A 184 -5.61 -4.08 13.41
C LYS A 184 -6.46 -3.22 14.33
N GLY A 185 -6.02 -2.00 14.63
CA GLY A 185 -6.75 -1.12 15.54
C GLY A 185 -8.14 -0.76 14.99
N ILE A 186 -8.23 -0.48 13.69
CA ILE A 186 -9.50 -0.16 13.03
C ILE A 186 -10.46 -1.37 13.08
N MET A 187 -9.97 -2.58 12.80
CA MET A 187 -10.78 -3.79 12.91
C MET A 187 -11.25 -4.07 14.34
N GLU A 188 -10.39 -3.88 15.33
CA GLU A 188 -10.76 -4.09 16.75
C GLU A 188 -11.89 -3.14 17.17
N GLU A 189 -11.80 -1.86 16.79
CA GLU A 189 -12.86 -0.87 17.06
C GLU A 189 -14.17 -1.22 16.33
N GLN A 190 -14.08 -1.64 15.05
CA GLN A 190 -15.26 -2.06 14.28
C GLN A 190 -15.92 -3.30 14.88
N ILE A 191 -15.13 -4.29 15.30
CA ILE A 191 -15.64 -5.51 15.95
C ILE A 191 -16.32 -5.15 17.28
N GLU A 192 -15.71 -4.32 18.11
CA GLU A 192 -16.29 -3.90 19.38
C GLU A 192 -17.67 -3.24 19.17
N LYS A 193 -17.76 -2.32 18.21
CA LYS A 193 -19.03 -1.65 17.85
C LYS A 193 -20.05 -2.63 17.29
N ALA A 194 -19.65 -3.52 16.38
CA ALA A 194 -20.56 -4.47 15.72
C ALA A 194 -21.15 -5.49 16.71
N LEU A 195 -20.44 -5.76 17.81
CA LEU A 195 -20.91 -6.66 18.87
C LEU A 195 -21.91 -6.00 19.84
N GLN A 196 -22.33 -4.75 19.62
CA GLN A 196 -23.25 -4.02 20.49
C GLN A 196 -24.30 -3.16 19.73
N PRO A 197 -25.60 -3.19 20.10
CA PRO A 197 -26.32 -4.22 20.85
C PRO A 197 -26.91 -5.29 19.93
N GLY A 198 -26.94 -6.55 20.40
CA GLY A 198 -27.66 -7.65 19.71
C GLY A 198 -27.03 -8.14 18.40
N PRO A 199 -25.74 -8.53 18.39
CA PRO A 199 -25.07 -9.04 17.19
C PRO A 199 -25.71 -10.30 16.61
N SER A 200 -25.71 -10.40 15.29
CA SER A 200 -26.17 -11.59 14.57
C SER A 200 -25.16 -12.73 14.65
N ALA A 201 -25.58 -13.95 14.29
CA ALA A 201 -24.67 -15.09 14.11
C ALA A 201 -23.52 -14.75 13.13
N GLN A 202 -23.84 -14.08 12.02
CA GLN A 202 -22.88 -13.68 11.01
C GLN A 202 -21.87 -12.65 11.55
N THR A 203 -22.32 -11.71 12.38
CA THR A 203 -21.45 -10.69 13.01
C THR A 203 -20.41 -11.34 13.94
N TYR A 204 -20.82 -12.29 14.78
CA TYR A 204 -19.88 -13.05 15.60
C TYR A 204 -18.89 -13.85 14.77
N TYR A 205 -19.38 -14.48 13.70
CA TYR A 205 -18.53 -15.23 12.78
C TYR A 205 -17.48 -14.33 12.11
N GLU A 206 -17.85 -13.16 11.61
CA GLU A 206 -16.94 -12.22 10.94
C GLU A 206 -15.84 -11.73 11.88
N ALA A 207 -16.20 -11.38 13.12
CA ALA A 207 -15.25 -11.02 14.16
C ALA A 207 -14.26 -12.16 14.46
N ALA A 208 -14.78 -13.39 14.62
CA ALA A 208 -13.95 -14.55 14.89
C ALA A 208 -13.04 -14.92 13.71
N ARG A 209 -13.57 -14.88 12.49
CA ARG A 209 -12.84 -15.15 11.26
C ARG A 209 -11.66 -14.19 11.12
N TYR A 210 -11.88 -12.90 11.36
CA TYR A 210 -10.81 -11.92 11.34
C TYR A 210 -9.68 -12.28 12.30
N TYR A 211 -10.00 -12.60 13.56
CA TYR A 211 -9.01 -13.02 14.55
C TYR A 211 -8.22 -14.27 14.10
N VAL A 212 -8.90 -15.28 13.56
CA VAL A 212 -8.26 -16.49 13.03
C VAL A 212 -7.36 -16.19 11.82
N GLU A 213 -7.80 -15.36 10.87
CA GLU A 213 -7.02 -14.99 9.69
C GLU A 213 -5.78 -14.16 10.03
N GLN A 214 -5.87 -13.30 11.04
CA GLN A 214 -4.72 -12.53 11.56
C GLN A 214 -3.84 -13.35 12.51
N GLY A 215 -4.25 -14.56 12.85
CA GLY A 215 -3.52 -15.44 13.77
C GLY A 215 -3.44 -14.93 15.21
N ILE A 216 -4.47 -14.23 15.68
CA ILE A 216 -4.55 -13.62 17.01
C ILE A 216 -5.83 -14.05 17.73
N LYS A 217 -5.88 -13.89 19.07
CA LYS A 217 -7.12 -14.00 19.88
C LYS A 217 -7.95 -15.27 19.63
N TYR A 218 -7.29 -16.42 19.45
CA TYR A 218 -7.98 -17.68 19.17
C TYR A 218 -9.01 -18.09 20.24
N PRO A 219 -8.75 -17.94 21.56
CA PRO A 219 -9.76 -18.25 22.59
C PRO A 219 -11.02 -17.37 22.48
N GLU A 220 -10.86 -16.08 22.21
CA GLU A 220 -11.96 -15.15 21.97
C GLU A 220 -12.69 -15.48 20.67
N ALA A 221 -11.96 -15.81 19.62
CA ALA A 221 -12.54 -16.27 18.36
C ALA A 221 -13.42 -17.51 18.56
N LEU A 222 -12.98 -18.50 19.36
CA LEU A 222 -13.80 -19.67 19.70
C LEU A 222 -15.07 -19.30 20.48
N THR A 223 -14.96 -18.35 21.39
CA THR A 223 -16.12 -17.83 22.13
C THR A 223 -17.16 -17.25 21.17
N TYR A 224 -16.71 -16.42 20.22
CA TYR A 224 -17.58 -15.85 19.21
C TYR A 224 -18.15 -16.90 18.26
N LEU A 225 -17.37 -17.87 17.79
CA LEU A 225 -17.84 -18.95 16.92
C LEU A 225 -18.91 -19.82 17.61
N ASN A 226 -18.72 -20.15 18.89
CA ASN A 226 -19.72 -20.89 19.65
C ASN A 226 -21.01 -20.06 19.77
N LYS A 227 -20.90 -18.75 20.03
CA LYS A 227 -22.07 -17.88 20.08
C LYS A 227 -22.77 -17.77 18.74
N ALA A 228 -22.00 -17.70 17.66
CA ALA A 228 -22.49 -17.67 16.30
C ALA A 228 -23.30 -18.93 15.97
N LEU A 229 -22.81 -20.11 16.38
CA LEU A 229 -23.50 -21.39 16.24
C LEU A 229 -24.78 -21.47 17.08
N GLU A 230 -24.76 -20.99 18.33
CA GLU A 230 -25.96 -20.90 19.18
C GLU A 230 -27.07 -20.04 18.57
N LEU A 231 -26.69 -18.97 17.85
CA LEU A 231 -27.60 -18.06 17.17
C LEU A 231 -28.06 -18.56 15.79
N GLY A 232 -27.80 -19.82 15.46
CA GLY A 232 -28.26 -20.46 14.21
C GLY A 232 -27.23 -20.47 13.07
N GLY A 233 -25.97 -20.14 13.34
CA GLY A 233 -24.88 -20.12 12.37
C GLY A 233 -24.36 -21.48 11.88
N ASP A 234 -25.21 -22.48 11.66
CA ASP A 234 -24.81 -23.86 11.31
C ASP A 234 -24.45 -24.04 9.83
N THR A 235 -23.41 -23.33 9.37
CA THR A 235 -22.92 -23.41 7.98
C THR A 235 -21.53 -24.02 7.90
N TYR A 236 -21.18 -24.59 6.74
CA TYR A 236 -19.86 -25.20 6.54
C TYR A 236 -18.73 -24.24 6.89
N TYR A 237 -18.85 -22.96 6.55
CA TYR A 237 -17.78 -21.97 6.74
C TYR A 237 -17.61 -21.53 8.21
N PHE A 238 -18.66 -21.56 9.04
CA PHE A 238 -18.56 -21.33 10.49
C PHE A 238 -17.75 -22.46 11.14
N HIS A 239 -18.14 -23.72 10.88
CA HIS A 239 -17.44 -24.90 11.40
C HIS A 239 -15.99 -24.97 10.93
N ARG A 240 -15.74 -24.55 9.69
CA ARG A 240 -14.39 -24.49 9.12
C ARG A 240 -13.49 -23.54 9.92
N VAL A 241 -13.94 -22.31 10.16
CA VAL A 241 -13.15 -21.31 10.92
C VAL A 241 -12.96 -21.76 12.36
N LYS A 242 -13.99 -22.36 12.97
CA LYS A 242 -13.88 -22.96 14.30
C LYS A 242 -12.82 -24.06 14.37
N SER A 243 -12.77 -24.95 13.39
CA SER A 243 -11.74 -25.99 13.33
C SER A 243 -10.31 -25.44 13.27
N LEU A 244 -10.10 -24.33 12.56
CA LEU A 244 -8.80 -23.67 12.49
C LEU A 244 -8.40 -23.06 13.83
N ALA A 245 -9.34 -22.40 14.53
CA ALA A 245 -9.09 -21.82 15.84
C ALA A 245 -8.77 -22.90 16.89
N GLU A 246 -9.51 -24.02 16.89
CA GLU A 246 -9.24 -25.19 17.74
C GLU A 246 -7.85 -25.78 17.48
N ALA A 247 -7.49 -25.94 16.20
CA ALA A 247 -6.17 -26.47 15.82
C ALA A 247 -5.02 -25.52 16.20
N ALA A 248 -5.20 -24.21 16.07
CA ALA A 248 -4.21 -23.22 16.49
C ALA A 248 -3.97 -23.27 18.02
N LEU A 249 -5.00 -23.63 18.79
CA LEU A 249 -4.91 -23.89 20.22
C LEU A 249 -4.46 -25.32 20.56
N LYS A 250 -4.03 -26.09 19.55
CA LYS A 250 -3.59 -27.50 19.66
C LYS A 250 -4.67 -28.46 20.16
N ASP A 251 -5.94 -28.07 20.17
CA ASP A 251 -7.07 -28.98 20.41
C ASP A 251 -7.44 -29.69 19.11
N TYR A 252 -6.55 -30.58 18.66
CA TYR A 252 -6.73 -31.30 17.40
C TYR A 252 -7.95 -32.23 17.42
N LYS A 253 -8.39 -32.70 18.59
CA LYS A 253 -9.58 -33.55 18.70
C LYS A 253 -10.85 -32.76 18.35
N SER A 254 -11.01 -31.58 18.94
CA SER A 254 -12.14 -30.70 18.62
C SER A 254 -12.03 -30.18 17.19
N ALA A 255 -10.82 -29.80 16.75
CA ALA A 255 -10.58 -29.32 15.40
C ALA A 255 -11.04 -30.33 14.32
N ILE A 256 -10.69 -31.61 14.48
CA ILE A 256 -11.12 -32.68 13.57
C ILE A 256 -12.65 -32.80 13.55
N LYS A 257 -13.30 -32.74 14.72
CA LYS A 257 -14.77 -32.83 14.81
C LYS A 257 -15.45 -31.65 14.08
N SER A 258 -14.98 -30.43 14.30
CA SER A 258 -15.51 -29.23 13.64
C SER A 258 -15.24 -29.27 12.13
N ALA A 259 -14.05 -29.69 11.69
CA ALA A 259 -13.75 -29.83 10.27
C ALA A 259 -14.58 -30.92 9.60
N GLN A 260 -14.88 -32.03 10.28
CA GLN A 260 -15.75 -33.08 9.76
C GLN A 260 -17.18 -32.55 9.55
N LYS A 261 -17.71 -31.80 10.51
CA LYS A 261 -19.02 -31.14 10.37
C LYS A 261 -19.04 -30.13 9.22
N SER A 262 -17.96 -29.37 9.05
CA SER A 262 -17.79 -28.47 7.90
C SER A 262 -17.79 -29.22 6.57
N LEU A 263 -17.05 -30.34 6.50
CA LEU A 263 -16.96 -31.21 5.33
C LEU A 263 -18.33 -31.76 4.92
N GLU A 264 -19.08 -32.32 5.88
CA GLU A 264 -20.42 -32.89 5.63
C GLU A 264 -21.40 -31.86 5.06
N ILE A 265 -21.44 -30.64 5.63
CA ILE A 265 -22.31 -29.57 5.12
C ILE A 265 -21.83 -29.10 3.74
N ALA A 266 -20.51 -28.98 3.53
CA ALA A 266 -19.95 -28.57 2.25
C ALA A 266 -20.26 -29.57 1.14
N ASP A 267 -20.13 -30.86 1.42
CA ASP A 267 -20.42 -31.96 0.49
C ASP A 267 -21.91 -31.97 0.09
N GLY A 268 -22.81 -31.87 1.08
CA GLY A 268 -24.26 -31.78 0.84
C GLY A 268 -24.69 -30.56 0.03
N LEU A 269 -23.84 -29.52 -0.07
CA LEU A 269 -24.07 -28.30 -0.85
C LEU A 269 -23.26 -28.25 -2.16
N GLY A 270 -22.53 -29.30 -2.52
CA GLY A 270 -21.68 -29.34 -3.71
C GLY A 270 -20.53 -28.32 -3.67
N LYS A 271 -19.94 -28.10 -2.49
CA LYS A 271 -18.82 -27.17 -2.27
C LYS A 271 -17.49 -27.93 -2.21
N ASP A 272 -17.13 -28.55 -3.33
CA ASP A 272 -16.00 -29.49 -3.46
C ASP A 272 -14.67 -28.93 -2.93
N GLU A 273 -14.37 -27.65 -3.18
CA GLU A 273 -13.16 -27.00 -2.66
C GLU A 273 -13.09 -27.07 -1.13
N PHE A 274 -14.21 -26.81 -0.45
CA PHE A 274 -14.29 -26.86 1.00
C PHE A 274 -14.23 -28.28 1.55
N VAL A 275 -14.76 -29.26 0.82
CA VAL A 275 -14.60 -30.69 1.16
C VAL A 275 -13.12 -31.06 1.16
N LEU A 276 -12.40 -30.73 0.08
CA LEU A 276 -10.96 -30.99 -0.06
C LEU A 276 -10.13 -30.29 1.01
N MET A 277 -10.42 -29.01 1.28
CA MET A 277 -9.73 -28.25 2.34
C MET A 277 -9.91 -28.88 3.72
N ASN A 278 -11.14 -29.25 4.08
CA ASN A 278 -11.42 -29.86 5.38
C ASN A 278 -10.78 -31.24 5.49
N GLN A 279 -10.87 -32.07 4.44
CA GLN A 279 -10.25 -33.40 4.42
C GLN A 279 -8.73 -33.30 4.65
N LYS A 280 -8.06 -32.39 3.94
CA LYS A 280 -6.62 -32.13 4.12
C LYS A 280 -6.27 -31.75 5.57
N ASN A 281 -7.06 -30.89 6.19
CA ASN A 281 -6.84 -30.47 7.58
C ASN A 281 -7.10 -31.61 8.57
N ILE A 282 -8.15 -32.40 8.36
CA ILE A 282 -8.46 -33.57 9.18
C ILE A 282 -7.30 -34.56 9.16
N ASP A 283 -6.77 -34.86 7.98
CA ASP A 283 -5.65 -35.81 7.84
C ASP A 283 -4.38 -35.28 8.50
N LEU A 284 -4.07 -33.99 8.31
CA LEU A 284 -2.96 -33.31 8.98
C LEU A 284 -3.07 -33.44 10.51
N TRP A 285 -4.22 -33.11 11.09
CA TRP A 285 -4.42 -33.11 12.53
C TRP A 285 -4.54 -34.50 13.13
N LYS A 286 -5.05 -35.49 12.37
CA LYS A 286 -4.98 -36.91 12.75
C LYS A 286 -3.52 -37.38 12.88
N GLY A 287 -2.64 -36.89 12.01
CA GLY A 287 -1.19 -37.11 12.14
C GLY A 287 -0.65 -36.56 13.47
N LYS A 288 -1.04 -35.33 13.82
CA LYS A 288 -0.62 -34.66 15.08
C LYS A 288 -1.13 -35.30 16.37
N LEU A 289 -2.13 -36.19 16.31
CA LEU A 289 -2.60 -36.95 17.47
C LEU A 289 -1.85 -38.28 17.67
N LYS A 290 -1.05 -38.70 16.69
CA LYS A 290 -0.25 -39.93 16.75
C LYS A 290 1.18 -39.69 17.22
N ASP A 291 1.63 -38.44 17.17
CA ASP A 291 2.92 -37.94 17.67
C ASP A 291 2.80 -37.48 19.13
#